data_AF-A0A960L9R1-F1
#
_entry.id   AF-A0A960L9R1-F1
#
_cell.length_a   1.000
_cell.length_b   1.000
_cell.length_c   1.000
_cell.angle_alpha   90.00
_cell.angle_beta   90.00
_cell.angle_gamma   90.00
#
_symmetry.space_group_name_H-M   'P 1'
#
loop_
_entity.id
_entity.type
_entity.pdbx_description
1 polymer ?
#
loop_
_entity_poly.entity_id
_entity_poly.type
_entity_poly.pdbx_seq_one_letter_code
_entity_poly.pdbx_strand_id
1 'polypeptide(L)'
;MGTGKVQQTVSRRLDKGLATRLMTGYERGRDRLLESHTMWVVVFLLATTWVLMPRNQLGSFDPASLVEGSIAPRDFVAPADLPLEDRATTEEKRRKAREDVLPVYDFDSGLAGELDSRWAALFQRGREVLPESKLGAQERRKLAEALASRFAGGDLKVPVDAMQVLVKERFSAELEDRVRGILGEVMRTGVVGNKNLLLDNRARGVTLLDLRTGTERRHLDIYDHLGYPDEVRDAIASEVRRWPGLDASGRAVLSDVLVASVSPNLSPNTAQTLARRDAAAAAAEPVYVQLRKGQVIVRKGDQIDAAAARAIAALGRQGGNPGRVLPILGTFLVALLVAGALWLALRDQQRPGNSRQRLFNECLMFLVAGLLAARFGFLLARALSNAIETAPFDAFQSYAFAIPFASLALVARLLMQRMTSVWLTLLFSLLV
;
A
#
# COMPACT_ATOMS: atom_id res chain seq x y z
N MET A 1 -15.50 97.91 -18.86
CA MET A 1 -14.50 96.85 -18.56
C MET A 1 -14.55 96.50 -17.07
N GLY A 2 -15.53 95.70 -16.65
CA GLY A 2 -15.81 95.42 -15.23
C GLY A 2 -15.99 93.94 -14.88
N THR A 3 -15.65 93.04 -15.80
CA THR A 3 -15.97 91.61 -15.70
C THR A 3 -14.79 90.73 -15.27
N GLY A 4 -13.55 91.23 -15.35
CA GLY A 4 -12.34 90.44 -15.03
C GLY A 4 -12.04 90.25 -13.55
N LYS A 5 -12.35 91.24 -12.68
CA LYS A 5 -12.05 91.15 -11.24
C LYS A 5 -13.02 90.25 -10.45
N VAL A 6 -14.25 90.05 -10.94
CA VAL A 6 -15.25 89.21 -10.28
C VAL A 6 -14.95 87.72 -10.51
N GLN A 7 -14.55 87.33 -11.74
CA GLN A 7 -14.21 85.93 -12.04
C GLN A 7 -12.97 85.43 -11.30
N GLN A 8 -11.94 86.26 -11.12
CA GLN A 8 -10.73 85.88 -10.38
C GLN A 8 -10.95 85.70 -8.87
N THR A 9 -11.94 86.39 -8.31
CA THR A 9 -12.28 86.29 -6.87
C THR A 9 -13.17 85.08 -6.58
N VAL A 10 -14.01 84.68 -7.55
CA VAL A 10 -14.90 83.51 -7.45
C VAL A 10 -14.14 82.20 -7.65
N SER A 11 -13.19 82.12 -8.60
CA SER A 11 -12.38 80.90 -8.80
C SER A 11 -11.48 80.59 -7.59
N ARG A 12 -10.83 81.61 -7.00
CA ARG A 12 -10.02 81.45 -5.77
C ARG A 12 -10.84 81.03 -4.54
N ARG A 13 -12.13 81.34 -4.47
CA ARG A 13 -13.02 80.91 -3.37
C ARG A 13 -13.54 79.48 -3.57
N LEU A 14 -13.77 79.07 -4.81
CA LEU A 14 -14.22 77.70 -5.16
C LEU A 14 -13.11 76.65 -4.96
N ASP A 15 -11.86 76.95 -5.35
CA ASP A 15 -10.72 76.04 -5.11
C ASP A 15 -10.44 75.85 -3.61
N LYS A 16 -10.53 76.93 -2.81
CA LYS A 16 -10.36 76.83 -1.36
C LYS A 16 -11.47 76.00 -0.70
N GLY A 17 -12.72 76.12 -1.18
CA GLY A 17 -13.88 75.40 -0.65
C GLY A 17 -13.90 73.91 -1.01
N LEU A 18 -13.43 73.54 -2.21
CA LEU A 18 -13.29 72.14 -2.63
C LEU A 18 -12.12 71.45 -1.91
N ALA A 19 -10.98 72.13 -1.76
CA ALA A 19 -9.85 71.61 -0.99
C ALA A 19 -10.20 71.39 0.49
N THR A 20 -10.95 72.31 1.13
CA THR A 20 -11.43 72.10 2.50
C THR A 20 -12.48 71.00 2.62
N ARG A 21 -13.36 70.82 1.62
CA ARG A 21 -14.35 69.72 1.63
C ARG A 21 -13.73 68.34 1.41
N LEU A 22 -12.70 68.24 0.58
CA LEU A 22 -11.94 66.99 0.38
C LEU A 22 -11.06 66.67 1.61
N MET A 23 -10.37 67.66 2.18
CA MET A 23 -9.63 67.46 3.44
C MET A 23 -10.56 67.08 4.58
N THR A 24 -11.68 67.76 4.79
CA THR A 24 -12.63 67.41 5.88
C THR A 24 -13.34 66.07 5.67
N GLY A 25 -13.47 65.59 4.44
CA GLY A 25 -13.98 64.24 4.13
C GLY A 25 -12.96 63.14 4.44
N TYR A 26 -11.70 63.36 4.08
CA TYR A 26 -10.58 62.49 4.45
C TYR A 26 -10.34 62.47 5.95
N GLU A 27 -10.39 63.63 6.62
CA GLU A 27 -10.25 63.74 8.08
C GLU A 27 -11.40 63.03 8.80
N ARG A 28 -12.66 63.19 8.36
CA ARG A 28 -13.80 62.44 8.92
C ARG A 28 -13.73 60.92 8.69
N GLY A 29 -13.19 60.48 7.56
CA GLY A 29 -12.95 59.05 7.27
C GLY A 29 -11.83 58.47 8.13
N ARG A 30 -10.72 59.20 8.26
CA ARG A 30 -9.58 58.88 9.14
C ARG A 30 -10.02 58.84 10.60
N ASP A 31 -10.81 59.80 11.05
CA ASP A 31 -11.27 59.88 12.44
C ASP A 31 -12.22 58.71 12.77
N ARG A 32 -13.11 58.31 11.85
CA ARG A 32 -13.95 57.10 12.02
C ARG A 32 -13.16 55.79 12.05
N LEU A 33 -12.12 55.67 11.23
CA LEU A 33 -11.22 54.49 11.24
C LEU A 33 -10.37 54.44 12.53
N LEU A 34 -9.98 55.59 13.05
CA LEU A 34 -9.23 55.70 14.31
C LEU A 34 -10.11 55.59 15.56
N GLU A 35 -11.43 55.73 15.46
CA GLU A 35 -12.37 55.59 16.57
C GLU A 35 -12.88 54.15 16.76
N SER A 36 -12.82 53.31 15.72
CA SER A 36 -13.23 51.90 15.80
C SER A 36 -12.20 51.04 16.54
N HIS A 37 -12.30 50.99 17.87
CA HIS A 37 -11.41 50.19 18.72
C HIS A 37 -11.45 48.68 18.41
N THR A 38 -12.60 48.14 18.00
CA THR A 38 -12.74 46.72 17.65
C THR A 38 -11.90 46.34 16.42
N MET A 39 -11.84 47.23 15.41
CA MET A 39 -11.01 47.03 14.23
C MET A 39 -9.53 46.91 14.60
N TRP A 40 -9.02 47.83 15.41
CA TRP A 40 -7.60 47.85 15.80
C TRP A 40 -7.22 46.65 16.66
N VAL A 41 -8.10 46.21 17.58
CA VAL A 41 -7.90 44.96 18.33
C VAL A 41 -7.79 43.76 17.39
N VAL A 42 -8.67 43.65 16.40
CA VAL A 42 -8.61 42.56 15.41
C VAL A 42 -7.31 42.61 14.60
N VAL A 43 -6.92 43.80 14.12
CA VAL A 43 -5.66 43.99 13.37
C VAL A 43 -4.46 43.58 14.21
N PHE A 44 -4.42 43.99 15.48
CA PHE A 44 -3.34 43.60 16.40
C PHE A 44 -3.30 42.10 16.65
N LEU A 45 -4.45 41.47 16.91
CA LEU A 45 -4.52 40.03 17.14
C LEU A 45 -4.03 39.26 15.91
N LEU A 46 -4.47 39.65 14.71
CA LEU A 46 -4.04 39.01 13.46
C LEU A 46 -2.56 39.24 13.17
N ALA A 47 -2.08 40.49 13.27
CA ALA A 47 -0.68 40.83 12.99
C ALA A 47 0.27 40.16 14.00
N THR A 48 -0.06 40.20 15.28
CA THR A 48 0.76 39.59 16.35
C THR A 48 0.78 38.07 16.19
N THR A 49 -0.38 37.44 15.95
CA THR A 49 -0.46 36.00 15.69
C THR A 49 0.37 35.61 14.47
N TRP A 50 0.33 36.40 13.39
CA TRP A 50 1.11 36.16 12.18
C TRP A 50 2.62 36.35 12.41
N VAL A 51 3.03 37.40 13.12
CA VAL A 51 4.44 37.72 13.39
C VAL A 51 5.09 36.68 14.30
N LEU A 52 4.41 36.29 15.37
CA LEU A 52 4.88 35.30 16.35
C LEU A 52 4.62 33.85 15.93
N MET A 53 3.93 33.61 14.81
CA MET A 53 3.68 32.25 14.34
C MET A 53 5.02 31.51 14.10
N PRO A 54 5.26 30.36 14.75
CA PRO A 54 6.50 29.61 14.58
C PRO A 54 6.60 29.08 13.15
N ARG A 55 7.34 29.78 12.29
CA ARG A 55 7.54 29.46 10.86
C ARG A 55 8.16 28.08 10.60
N ASN A 56 8.78 27.44 11.60
CA ASN A 56 9.24 26.05 11.49
C ASN A 56 8.09 25.05 11.21
N GLN A 57 6.82 25.47 11.33
CA GLN A 57 5.66 24.66 10.97
C GLN A 57 5.07 24.95 9.58
N LEU A 58 5.45 26.06 8.91
CA LEU A 58 5.03 26.38 7.53
C LEU A 58 5.97 25.81 6.47
N GLY A 59 7.17 25.38 6.86
CA GLY A 59 7.95 24.48 6.02
C GLY A 59 7.31 23.11 6.06
N SER A 60 6.27 22.91 5.26
CA SER A 60 5.81 21.57 4.86
C SER A 60 6.93 20.91 4.08
N PHE A 61 7.94 20.43 4.80
CA PHE A 61 8.77 19.36 4.30
C PHE A 61 7.80 18.22 4.07
N ASP A 62 7.50 17.94 2.82
CA ASP A 62 6.68 16.81 2.45
C ASP A 62 7.62 15.61 2.28
N PRO A 63 7.73 14.72 3.28
CA PRO A 63 8.54 13.52 3.15
C PRO A 63 8.09 12.62 2.00
N ALA A 64 6.89 12.85 1.40
CA ALA A 64 6.46 12.19 0.17
C ALA A 64 7.25 12.63 -1.07
N SER A 65 8.00 13.75 -1.02
CA SER A 65 8.84 14.22 -2.14
C SER A 65 10.16 13.48 -2.30
N LEU A 66 10.58 12.68 -1.31
CA LEU A 66 11.82 11.92 -1.34
C LEU A 66 11.56 10.48 -1.74
N VAL A 67 11.54 10.26 -3.04
CA VAL A 67 11.42 8.94 -3.66
C VAL A 67 12.83 8.35 -3.82
N GLU A 68 12.91 7.03 -3.84
CA GLU A 68 14.12 6.29 -4.18
C GLU A 68 14.78 6.87 -5.45
N GLY A 69 16.10 7.04 -5.40
CA GLY A 69 16.90 7.59 -6.48
C GLY A 69 17.05 9.12 -6.49
N SER A 70 16.28 9.85 -5.67
CA SER A 70 16.48 11.30 -5.49
C SER A 70 17.71 11.63 -4.64
N ILE A 71 18.26 12.83 -4.79
CA ILE A 71 19.42 13.30 -4.01
C ILE A 71 18.93 13.94 -2.71
N ALA A 72 19.52 13.54 -1.58
CA ALA A 72 19.16 14.07 -0.28
C ALA A 72 19.53 15.56 -0.15
N PRO A 73 18.57 16.47 0.08
CA PRO A 73 18.84 17.91 0.20
C PRO A 73 19.53 18.29 1.51
N ARG A 74 19.51 17.39 2.52
CA ARG A 74 20.10 17.56 3.85
C ARG A 74 20.36 16.21 4.50
N ASP A 75 21.09 16.23 5.60
CA ASP A 75 21.25 15.05 6.45
C ASP A 75 19.92 14.64 7.09
N PHE A 76 19.58 13.36 6.97
CA PHE A 76 18.44 12.74 7.63
C PHE A 76 18.94 11.85 8.76
N VAL A 77 18.49 12.13 9.98
CA VAL A 77 18.87 11.42 11.19
C VAL A 77 17.60 10.97 11.91
N ALA A 78 17.59 9.76 12.44
CA ALA A 78 16.46 9.24 13.21
C ALA A 78 16.25 10.06 14.51
N PRO A 79 15.09 10.72 14.70
CA PRO A 79 14.83 11.57 15.87
C PRO A 79 14.53 10.76 17.15
N ALA A 80 14.14 9.50 17.01
CA ALA A 80 13.83 8.57 18.09
C ALA A 80 14.05 7.12 17.62
N ASP A 81 14.04 6.18 18.56
CA ASP A 81 14.07 4.75 18.23
C ASP A 81 12.77 4.36 17.53
N LEU A 82 12.87 3.77 16.34
CA LEU A 82 11.72 3.42 15.51
C LEU A 82 11.91 2.04 14.87
N PRO A 83 10.96 1.09 15.05
CA PRO A 83 10.95 -0.13 14.26
C PRO A 83 10.59 0.19 12.81
N LEU A 84 11.48 -0.14 11.88
CA LEU A 84 11.24 -0.06 10.44
C LEU A 84 11.10 -1.46 9.87
N GLU A 85 10.04 -1.69 9.09
CA GLU A 85 9.87 -2.95 8.38
C GLU A 85 11.00 -3.14 7.35
N ASP A 86 11.75 -4.22 7.52
CA ASP A 86 12.69 -4.68 6.52
C ASP A 86 11.96 -5.54 5.49
N ARG A 87 11.52 -4.87 4.43
CA ARG A 87 10.83 -5.52 3.31
C ARG A 87 11.67 -6.60 2.64
N ALA A 88 12.99 -6.44 2.54
CA ALA A 88 13.81 -7.44 1.85
C ALA A 88 13.81 -8.76 2.63
N THR A 89 14.04 -8.71 3.94
CA THR A 89 13.97 -9.91 4.79
C THR A 89 12.54 -10.42 4.98
N THR A 90 11.55 -9.53 4.99
CA THR A 90 10.12 -9.91 5.03
C THR A 90 9.70 -10.63 3.75
N GLU A 91 10.06 -10.12 2.58
CA GLU A 91 9.77 -10.75 1.29
C GLU A 91 10.52 -12.06 1.14
N GLU A 92 11.76 -12.14 1.60
CA GLU A 92 12.53 -13.39 1.67
C GLU A 92 11.82 -14.42 2.56
N LYS A 93 11.37 -14.01 3.75
CA LYS A 93 10.61 -14.87 4.67
C LYS A 93 9.28 -15.33 4.06
N ARG A 94 8.56 -14.43 3.37
CA ARG A 94 7.34 -14.76 2.61
C ARG A 94 7.61 -15.72 1.47
N ARG A 95 8.72 -15.55 0.73
CA ARG A 95 9.12 -16.45 -0.36
C ARG A 95 9.40 -17.85 0.17
N LYS A 96 10.20 -17.96 1.24
CA LYS A 96 10.46 -19.24 1.90
C LYS A 96 9.17 -19.91 2.39
N ALA A 97 8.27 -19.14 2.99
CA ALA A 97 6.97 -19.65 3.41
C ALA A 97 6.13 -20.20 2.23
N ARG A 98 6.19 -19.57 1.04
CA ARG A 98 5.55 -20.10 -0.19
C ARG A 98 6.21 -21.38 -0.68
N GLU A 99 7.53 -21.41 -0.71
CA GLU A 99 8.30 -22.56 -1.20
C GLU A 99 8.12 -23.78 -0.29
N ASP A 100 7.92 -23.56 1.01
CA ASP A 100 7.70 -24.60 2.01
C ASP A 100 6.34 -25.31 1.90
N VAL A 101 5.38 -24.72 1.18
CA VAL A 101 4.07 -25.34 0.93
C VAL A 101 4.22 -26.48 -0.07
N LEU A 102 3.82 -27.68 0.35
CA LEU A 102 3.76 -28.86 -0.49
C LEU A 102 2.69 -28.71 -1.58
N PRO A 103 2.96 -29.12 -2.83
CA PRO A 103 1.94 -29.19 -3.86
C PRO A 103 0.79 -30.13 -3.47
N VAL A 104 -0.42 -29.75 -3.87
CA VAL A 104 -1.63 -30.55 -3.70
C VAL A 104 -1.93 -31.26 -5.01
N TYR A 105 -2.17 -32.56 -4.93
CA TYR A 105 -2.60 -33.39 -6.03
C TYR A 105 -3.96 -33.98 -5.70
N ASP A 106 -4.87 -33.91 -6.66
CA ASP A 106 -6.20 -34.49 -6.56
C ASP A 106 -6.14 -35.95 -7.02
N PHE A 107 -6.57 -36.84 -6.14
CA PHE A 107 -6.72 -38.26 -6.40
C PHE A 107 -8.20 -38.61 -6.52
N ASP A 108 -8.61 -39.09 -7.70
CA ASP A 108 -9.97 -39.55 -7.93
C ASP A 108 -10.06 -41.07 -7.67
N SER A 109 -10.51 -41.42 -6.46
CA SER A 109 -10.77 -42.80 -6.07
C SER A 109 -12.02 -43.40 -6.73
N GLY A 110 -12.90 -42.58 -7.31
CA GLY A 110 -14.14 -42.98 -7.98
C GLY A 110 -13.90 -43.58 -9.36
N LEU A 111 -12.93 -43.05 -10.11
CA LEU A 111 -12.61 -43.53 -11.48
C LEU A 111 -12.30 -45.03 -11.53
N ALA A 112 -11.70 -45.59 -10.48
CA ALA A 112 -11.44 -47.03 -10.39
C ALA A 112 -12.74 -47.84 -10.38
N GLY A 113 -13.73 -47.43 -9.58
CA GLY A 113 -15.04 -48.10 -9.49
C GLY A 113 -15.89 -47.92 -10.74
N GLU A 114 -15.80 -46.76 -11.40
CA GLU A 114 -16.45 -46.54 -12.69
C GLU A 114 -15.85 -47.44 -13.78
N LEU A 115 -14.52 -47.51 -13.86
CA LEU A 115 -13.84 -48.37 -14.82
C LEU A 115 -14.18 -49.85 -14.59
N ASP A 116 -14.20 -50.29 -13.33
CA ASP A 116 -14.60 -51.63 -12.92
C ASP A 116 -16.03 -51.97 -13.38
N SER A 117 -16.97 -51.07 -13.14
CA SER A 117 -18.38 -51.23 -13.55
C SER A 117 -18.55 -51.27 -15.07
N ARG A 118 -17.77 -50.45 -15.81
CA ARG A 118 -17.77 -50.43 -17.28
C ARG A 118 -17.28 -51.75 -17.87
N TRP A 119 -16.21 -52.31 -17.33
CA TRP A 119 -15.70 -53.61 -17.75
C TRP A 119 -16.66 -54.75 -17.39
N ALA A 120 -17.23 -54.75 -16.18
CA ALA A 120 -18.25 -55.74 -15.80
C ALA A 120 -19.45 -55.74 -16.76
N ALA A 121 -19.96 -54.55 -17.13
CA ALA A 121 -21.05 -54.41 -18.08
C ALA A 121 -20.69 -54.90 -19.50
N LEU A 122 -19.44 -54.68 -19.93
CA LEU A 122 -18.94 -55.18 -21.21
C LEU A 122 -18.90 -56.70 -21.24
N PHE A 123 -18.36 -57.33 -20.20
CA PHE A 123 -18.30 -58.79 -20.10
C PHE A 123 -19.68 -59.43 -19.99
N GLN A 124 -20.60 -58.85 -19.19
CA GLN A 124 -21.97 -59.35 -19.07
C GLN A 124 -22.71 -59.33 -20.41
N ARG A 125 -22.72 -58.18 -21.11
CA ARG A 125 -23.36 -58.04 -22.42
C ARG A 125 -22.69 -58.93 -23.48
N GLY A 126 -21.38 -59.11 -23.40
CA GLY A 126 -20.64 -60.03 -24.27
C GLY A 126 -21.14 -61.48 -24.12
N ARG A 127 -21.37 -61.94 -22.88
CA ARG A 127 -21.92 -63.28 -22.59
C ARG A 127 -23.36 -63.45 -23.10
N GLU A 128 -24.21 -62.42 -22.95
CA GLU A 128 -25.61 -62.47 -23.41
C GLU A 128 -25.76 -62.63 -24.92
N VAL A 129 -24.79 -62.12 -25.70
CA VAL A 129 -24.81 -62.15 -27.17
C VAL A 129 -24.10 -63.38 -27.74
N LEU A 130 -23.37 -64.14 -26.92
CA LEU A 130 -22.60 -65.29 -27.40
C LEU A 130 -23.50 -66.53 -27.62
N PRO A 131 -23.48 -67.15 -28.81
CA PRO A 131 -24.12 -68.44 -29.03
C PRO A 131 -23.37 -69.58 -28.32
N GLU A 132 -24.11 -70.60 -27.84
CA GLU A 132 -23.53 -71.77 -27.17
C GLU A 132 -22.58 -72.58 -28.09
N SER A 133 -22.83 -72.54 -29.40
CA SER A 133 -22.07 -73.27 -30.42
C SER A 133 -20.67 -72.68 -30.68
N LYS A 134 -19.74 -73.53 -31.13
CA LYS A 134 -18.39 -73.10 -31.52
C LYS A 134 -18.47 -72.28 -32.81
N LEU A 135 -18.18 -70.99 -32.72
CA LEU A 135 -18.18 -70.06 -33.85
C LEU A 135 -16.94 -70.28 -34.75
N GLY A 136 -17.16 -70.21 -36.07
CA GLY A 136 -16.08 -70.14 -37.06
C GLY A 136 -15.25 -68.85 -36.95
N ALA A 137 -14.11 -68.78 -37.63
CA ALA A 137 -13.26 -67.57 -37.62
C ALA A 137 -13.97 -66.32 -38.21
N GLN A 138 -14.72 -66.49 -39.30
CA GLN A 138 -15.49 -65.39 -39.92
C GLN A 138 -16.67 -64.93 -39.06
N GLU A 139 -17.37 -65.84 -38.39
CA GLU A 139 -18.51 -65.51 -37.54
C GLU A 139 -18.05 -64.75 -36.29
N ARG A 140 -16.93 -65.16 -35.69
CA ARG A 140 -16.31 -64.43 -34.56
C ARG A 140 -15.94 -63.00 -34.93
N ARG A 141 -15.41 -62.78 -36.13
CA ARG A 141 -15.06 -61.44 -36.61
C ARG A 141 -16.30 -60.55 -36.80
N LYS A 142 -17.36 -61.06 -37.44
CA LYS A 142 -18.62 -60.33 -37.60
C LYS A 142 -19.27 -59.99 -36.25
N LEU A 143 -19.25 -60.94 -35.31
CA LEU A 143 -19.75 -60.72 -33.95
C LEU A 143 -18.92 -59.67 -33.20
N ALA A 144 -17.59 -59.72 -33.33
CA ALA A 144 -16.69 -58.73 -32.73
C ALA A 144 -16.91 -57.32 -33.30
N GLU A 145 -17.15 -57.18 -34.61
CA GLU A 145 -17.49 -55.89 -35.25
C GLU A 145 -18.85 -55.37 -34.77
N ALA A 146 -19.86 -56.24 -34.66
CA ALA A 146 -21.18 -55.89 -34.14
C ALA A 146 -21.14 -55.47 -32.65
N LEU A 147 -20.32 -56.14 -31.82
CA LEU A 147 -20.12 -55.75 -30.43
C LEU A 147 -19.33 -54.45 -30.33
N ALA A 148 -18.20 -54.33 -31.02
CA ALA A 148 -17.37 -53.12 -31.00
C ALA A 148 -18.16 -51.88 -31.42
N SER A 149 -18.97 -51.96 -32.49
CA SER A 149 -19.85 -50.86 -32.92
C SER A 149 -20.93 -50.51 -31.89
N ARG A 150 -21.48 -51.51 -31.19
CA ARG A 150 -22.47 -51.29 -30.12
C ARG A 150 -21.88 -50.61 -28.89
N PHE A 151 -20.58 -50.80 -28.62
CA PHE A 151 -19.84 -50.15 -27.54
C PHE A 151 -19.13 -48.86 -27.95
N ALA A 152 -19.01 -48.57 -29.26
CA ALA A 152 -18.30 -47.39 -29.78
C ALA A 152 -18.90 -46.04 -29.32
N GLY A 153 -20.16 -46.02 -28.90
CA GLY A 153 -20.82 -44.82 -28.35
C GLY A 153 -20.60 -44.59 -26.85
N GLY A 154 -19.88 -45.48 -26.15
CA GLY A 154 -19.54 -45.35 -24.73
C GLY A 154 -18.12 -44.83 -24.50
N ASP A 155 -17.81 -44.52 -23.24
CA ASP A 155 -16.47 -44.04 -22.84
C ASP A 155 -15.38 -45.11 -22.93
N LEU A 156 -15.74 -46.40 -23.00
CA LEU A 156 -14.82 -47.51 -23.13
C LEU A 156 -14.60 -47.86 -24.61
N LYS A 157 -13.48 -47.40 -25.17
CA LYS A 157 -13.14 -47.63 -26.58
C LYS A 157 -12.40 -48.95 -26.74
N VAL A 158 -13.12 -49.99 -27.15
CA VAL A 158 -12.54 -51.30 -27.45
C VAL A 158 -12.44 -51.50 -28.97
N PRO A 159 -11.23 -51.52 -29.56
CA PRO A 159 -11.02 -51.82 -30.98
C PRO A 159 -11.50 -53.23 -31.33
N VAL A 160 -11.86 -53.42 -32.60
CA VAL A 160 -12.39 -54.68 -33.15
C VAL A 160 -11.44 -55.85 -32.87
N ASP A 161 -10.13 -55.64 -32.97
CA ASP A 161 -9.13 -56.69 -32.78
C ASP A 161 -9.12 -57.21 -31.34
N ALA A 162 -9.29 -56.34 -30.35
CA ALA A 162 -9.40 -56.75 -28.95
C ALA A 162 -10.74 -57.43 -28.66
N MET A 163 -11.81 -56.96 -29.31
CA MET A 163 -13.11 -57.62 -29.20
C MET A 163 -13.06 -59.05 -29.76
N GLN A 164 -12.28 -59.30 -30.83
CA GLN A 164 -12.07 -60.67 -31.33
C GLN A 164 -11.37 -61.57 -30.31
N VAL A 165 -10.41 -61.04 -29.54
CA VAL A 165 -9.76 -61.77 -28.45
C VAL A 165 -10.75 -62.11 -27.35
N LEU A 166 -11.57 -61.15 -26.91
CA LEU A 166 -12.61 -61.38 -25.89
C LEU A 166 -13.67 -62.39 -26.32
N VAL A 167 -14.06 -62.37 -27.61
CA VAL A 167 -14.99 -63.35 -28.20
C VAL A 167 -14.35 -64.74 -28.29
N LYS A 168 -13.06 -64.83 -28.63
CA LYS A 168 -12.31 -66.09 -28.66
C LYS A 168 -12.25 -66.74 -27.27
N GLU A 169 -12.04 -65.94 -26.23
CA GLU A 169 -12.06 -66.35 -24.83
C GLU A 169 -13.49 -66.45 -24.23
N ARG A 170 -14.53 -66.24 -25.07
CA ARG A 170 -15.95 -66.33 -24.71
C ARG A 170 -16.38 -65.50 -23.49
N PHE A 171 -15.72 -64.36 -23.23
CA PHE A 171 -15.99 -63.52 -22.05
C PHE A 171 -16.03 -64.32 -20.73
N SER A 172 -15.07 -65.23 -20.55
CA SER A 172 -14.97 -66.06 -19.36
C SER A 172 -14.90 -65.23 -18.08
N ALA A 173 -15.52 -65.74 -17.01
CA ALA A 173 -15.50 -65.08 -15.69
C ALA A 173 -14.07 -64.94 -15.15
N GLU A 174 -13.20 -65.92 -15.41
CA GLU A 174 -11.77 -65.84 -15.03
C GLU A 174 -11.03 -64.67 -15.72
N LEU A 175 -11.32 -64.41 -17.00
CA LEU A 175 -10.70 -63.29 -17.70
C LEU A 175 -11.26 -61.95 -17.21
N GLU A 176 -12.56 -61.89 -16.91
CA GLU A 176 -13.19 -60.71 -16.30
C GLU A 176 -12.51 -60.34 -14.98
N ASP A 177 -12.36 -61.32 -14.08
CA ASP A 177 -11.73 -61.12 -12.76
C ASP A 177 -10.26 -60.68 -12.90
N ARG A 178 -9.51 -61.26 -13.84
CA ARG A 178 -8.12 -60.86 -14.12
C ARG A 178 -8.02 -59.44 -14.64
N VAL A 179 -8.88 -59.06 -15.60
CA VAL A 179 -8.91 -57.70 -16.19
C VAL A 179 -9.31 -56.66 -15.13
N ARG A 180 -10.36 -56.93 -14.37
CA ARG A 180 -10.83 -56.03 -13.31
C ARG A 180 -9.80 -55.91 -12.18
N GLY A 181 -9.15 -57.02 -11.81
CA GLY A 181 -8.09 -57.05 -10.82
C GLY A 181 -6.91 -56.14 -11.17
N ILE A 182 -6.33 -56.29 -12.36
CA ILE A 182 -5.18 -55.47 -12.78
C ILE A 182 -5.55 -53.98 -12.94
N LEU A 183 -6.71 -53.69 -13.52
CA LEU A 183 -7.16 -52.30 -13.68
C LEU A 183 -7.45 -51.65 -12.33
N GLY A 184 -8.08 -52.38 -11.40
CA GLY A 184 -8.32 -51.91 -10.04
C GLY A 184 -7.02 -51.65 -9.29
N GLU A 185 -6.02 -52.53 -9.43
CA GLU A 185 -4.70 -52.35 -8.83
C GLU A 185 -3.99 -51.11 -9.38
N VAL A 186 -3.88 -50.99 -10.71
CA VAL A 186 -3.25 -49.85 -11.39
C VAL A 186 -3.91 -48.52 -10.98
N MET A 187 -5.25 -48.46 -11.00
CA MET A 187 -5.97 -47.24 -10.63
C MET A 187 -5.84 -46.91 -9.14
N ARG A 188 -5.76 -47.91 -8.26
CA ARG A 188 -5.56 -47.69 -6.81
C ARG A 188 -4.17 -47.20 -6.48
N THR A 189 -3.15 -47.66 -7.22
CA THR A 189 -1.76 -47.20 -7.10
C THR A 189 -1.61 -45.72 -7.49
N GLY A 190 -2.48 -45.22 -8.37
CA GLY A 190 -2.51 -43.83 -8.80
C GLY A 190 -1.73 -43.61 -10.09
N VAL A 191 -2.45 -43.16 -11.12
CA VAL A 191 -1.96 -42.96 -12.47
C VAL A 191 -1.81 -41.48 -12.76
N VAL A 192 -0.60 -41.06 -13.10
CA VAL A 192 -0.24 -39.65 -13.31
C VAL A 192 0.04 -39.41 -14.77
N GLY A 193 -0.57 -38.35 -15.33
CA GLY A 193 -0.33 -37.98 -16.74
C GLY A 193 1.10 -37.48 -17.01
N ASN A 194 1.73 -36.82 -16.03
CA ASN A 194 3.11 -36.36 -16.13
C ASN A 194 3.88 -36.68 -14.83
N LYS A 195 4.59 -37.81 -14.84
CA LYS A 195 5.36 -38.29 -13.68
C LYS A 195 6.53 -37.36 -13.33
N ASN A 196 7.11 -36.66 -14.30
CA ASN A 196 8.24 -35.76 -14.04
C ASN A 196 7.84 -34.61 -13.11
N LEU A 197 6.67 -33.98 -13.32
CA LEU A 197 6.17 -32.92 -12.45
C LEU A 197 5.94 -33.39 -11.01
N LEU A 198 5.51 -34.64 -10.85
CA LEU A 198 5.32 -35.25 -9.55
C LEU A 198 6.68 -35.51 -8.87
N LEU A 199 7.66 -36.01 -9.63
CA LEU A 199 9.01 -36.31 -9.16
C LEU A 199 9.87 -35.07 -8.85
N ASP A 200 9.53 -33.89 -9.37
CA ASP A 200 10.18 -32.63 -8.98
C ASP A 200 10.09 -32.38 -7.46
N ASN A 201 9.06 -32.94 -6.83
CA ASN A 201 8.78 -32.79 -5.40
C ASN A 201 9.25 -34.00 -4.55
N ARG A 202 10.05 -34.92 -5.14
CA ARG A 202 10.53 -36.16 -4.51
C ARG A 202 11.21 -35.99 -3.15
N ALA A 203 11.85 -34.85 -2.92
CA ALA A 203 12.56 -34.59 -1.65
C ALA A 203 11.63 -34.21 -0.49
N ARG A 204 10.45 -33.63 -0.79
CA ARG A 204 9.55 -33.04 0.23
C ARG A 204 8.23 -33.80 0.37
N GLY A 205 7.83 -34.53 -0.67
CA GLY A 205 6.53 -35.17 -0.78
C GLY A 205 5.48 -34.28 -1.47
N VAL A 206 4.28 -34.81 -1.58
CA VAL A 206 3.08 -34.08 -2.02
C VAL A 206 1.93 -34.30 -1.04
N THR A 207 0.92 -33.43 -1.10
CA THR A 207 -0.35 -33.65 -0.40
C THR A 207 -1.34 -34.25 -1.38
N LEU A 208 -1.85 -35.45 -1.08
CA LEU A 208 -2.90 -36.11 -1.84
C LEU A 208 -4.25 -35.74 -1.24
N LEU A 209 -5.16 -35.22 -2.06
CA LEU A 209 -6.54 -34.93 -1.72
C LEU A 209 -7.45 -35.93 -2.47
N ASP A 210 -8.12 -36.80 -1.75
CA ASP A 210 -9.11 -37.70 -2.36
C ASP A 210 -10.40 -36.92 -2.65
N LEU A 211 -10.75 -36.75 -3.93
CA LEU A 211 -11.91 -35.97 -4.36
C LEU A 211 -13.24 -36.54 -3.85
N ARG A 212 -13.30 -37.84 -3.56
CA ARG A 212 -14.54 -38.51 -3.16
C ARG A 212 -14.76 -38.42 -1.65
N THR A 213 -13.69 -38.58 -0.87
CA THR A 213 -13.77 -38.61 0.60
C THR A 213 -13.43 -37.27 1.24
N GLY A 214 -12.81 -36.35 0.50
CA GLY A 214 -12.26 -35.10 1.01
C GLY A 214 -11.08 -35.30 1.97
N THR A 215 -10.48 -36.50 2.00
CA THR A 215 -9.38 -36.80 2.92
C THR A 215 -8.06 -36.33 2.36
N GLU A 216 -7.30 -35.61 3.17
CA GLU A 216 -5.95 -35.15 2.85
C GLU A 216 -4.91 -36.04 3.50
N ARG A 217 -3.91 -36.47 2.73
CA ARG A 217 -2.78 -37.25 3.22
C ARG A 217 -1.48 -36.71 2.66
N ARG A 218 -0.50 -36.53 3.54
CA ARG A 218 0.87 -36.27 3.10
C ARG A 218 1.47 -37.59 2.61
N HIS A 219 1.97 -37.58 1.38
CA HIS A 219 2.56 -38.74 0.75
C HIS A 219 4.01 -38.43 0.36
N LEU A 220 4.95 -39.19 0.93
CA LEU A 220 6.39 -39.04 0.70
C LEU A 220 6.87 -39.99 -0.40
N ASP A 221 6.24 -41.16 -0.53
CA ASP A 221 6.63 -42.25 -1.44
C ASP A 221 6.06 -42.06 -2.84
N ILE A 222 6.44 -40.95 -3.46
CA ILE A 222 5.97 -40.50 -4.78
C ILE A 222 6.28 -41.51 -5.91
N TYR A 223 7.27 -42.38 -5.71
CA TYR A 223 7.71 -43.38 -6.68
C TYR A 223 6.69 -44.50 -6.95
N ASP A 224 5.78 -44.73 -6.02
CA ASP A 224 4.78 -45.80 -6.12
C ASP A 224 3.76 -45.52 -7.24
N HIS A 225 3.56 -44.26 -7.61
CA HIS A 225 2.62 -43.85 -8.66
C HIS A 225 3.14 -44.18 -10.07
N LEU A 226 2.21 -44.57 -10.94
CA LEU A 226 2.50 -44.99 -12.32
C LEU A 226 2.38 -43.82 -13.30
N GLY A 227 3.37 -43.65 -14.16
CA GLY A 227 3.36 -42.70 -15.27
C GLY A 227 2.56 -43.22 -16.48
N TYR A 228 1.58 -42.45 -16.93
CA TYR A 228 0.84 -42.74 -18.17
C TYR A 228 1.54 -42.12 -19.39
N PRO A 229 1.68 -42.83 -20.52
CA PRO A 229 1.17 -44.18 -20.79
C PRO A 229 2.19 -45.31 -20.55
N ASP A 230 3.49 -45.02 -20.48
CA ASP A 230 4.54 -46.04 -20.64
C ASP A 230 4.68 -46.99 -19.43
N GLU A 231 4.70 -46.48 -18.20
CA GLU A 231 4.82 -47.35 -17.01
C GLU A 231 3.54 -48.15 -16.76
N VAL A 232 2.38 -47.57 -17.08
CA VAL A 232 1.09 -48.28 -17.07
C VAL A 232 1.11 -49.44 -18.06
N ARG A 233 1.64 -49.21 -19.27
CA ARG A 233 1.83 -50.26 -20.27
C ARG A 233 2.75 -51.37 -19.76
N ASP A 234 3.87 -51.04 -19.15
CA ASP A 234 4.81 -52.03 -18.62
C ASP A 234 4.19 -52.87 -17.49
N ALA A 235 3.48 -52.23 -16.56
CA ALA A 235 2.77 -52.89 -15.47
C ALA A 235 1.74 -53.88 -16.02
N ILE A 236 0.84 -53.42 -16.91
CA ILE A 236 -0.21 -54.24 -17.52
C ILE A 236 0.39 -55.37 -18.37
N ALA A 237 1.37 -55.08 -19.22
CA ALA A 237 2.00 -56.08 -20.09
C ALA A 237 2.73 -57.17 -19.28
N SER A 238 3.33 -56.82 -18.13
CA SER A 238 3.97 -57.79 -17.23
C SER A 238 2.97 -58.78 -16.62
N GLU A 239 1.76 -58.31 -16.31
CA GLU A 239 0.68 -59.13 -15.74
C GLU A 239 0.02 -59.99 -16.82
N VAL A 240 -0.36 -59.39 -17.96
CA VAL A 240 -1.00 -60.09 -19.09
C VAL A 240 -0.12 -61.19 -19.67
N ARG A 241 1.21 -61.04 -19.62
CA ARG A 241 2.17 -62.09 -20.03
C ARG A 241 2.02 -63.39 -19.24
N ARG A 242 1.59 -63.31 -17.98
CA ARG A 242 1.42 -64.45 -17.09
C ARG A 242 0.06 -65.15 -17.26
N TRP A 243 -0.86 -64.57 -18.03
CA TRP A 243 -2.21 -65.11 -18.18
C TRP A 243 -2.23 -66.34 -19.11
N PRO A 244 -2.84 -67.46 -18.66
CA PRO A 244 -3.03 -68.64 -19.49
C PRO A 244 -4.12 -68.41 -20.55
N GLY A 245 -4.07 -69.16 -21.65
CA GLY A 245 -5.11 -69.15 -22.70
C GLY A 245 -4.90 -68.16 -23.85
N LEU A 246 -4.12 -67.09 -23.65
CA LEU A 246 -3.86 -66.08 -24.69
C LEU A 246 -2.58 -66.36 -25.51
N ASP A 247 -2.67 -66.15 -26.82
CA ASP A 247 -1.53 -66.14 -27.73
C ASP A 247 -0.77 -64.80 -27.69
N ALA A 248 0.45 -64.74 -28.24
CA ALA A 248 1.29 -63.53 -28.18
C ALA A 248 0.62 -62.29 -28.79
N SER A 249 -0.11 -62.47 -29.89
CA SER A 249 -0.85 -61.39 -30.54
C SER A 249 -2.05 -60.95 -29.71
N GLY A 250 -2.83 -61.88 -29.15
CA GLY A 250 -3.97 -61.54 -28.29
C GLY A 250 -3.55 -60.83 -27.01
N ARG A 251 -2.40 -61.19 -26.42
CA ARG A 251 -1.84 -60.50 -25.25
C ARG A 251 -1.46 -59.05 -25.56
N ALA A 252 -0.81 -58.79 -26.70
CA ALA A 252 -0.42 -57.45 -27.11
C ALA A 252 -1.65 -56.54 -27.32
N VAL A 253 -2.62 -57.03 -28.09
CA VAL A 253 -3.86 -56.31 -28.39
C VAL A 253 -4.67 -56.06 -27.11
N LEU A 254 -4.77 -57.04 -26.21
CA LEU A 254 -5.46 -56.87 -24.94
C LEU A 254 -4.75 -55.84 -24.05
N SER A 255 -3.42 -55.89 -23.96
CA SER A 255 -2.63 -54.90 -23.22
C SER A 255 -2.86 -53.47 -23.74
N ASP A 256 -2.88 -53.29 -25.06
CA ASP A 256 -3.12 -51.96 -25.66
C ASP A 256 -4.49 -51.39 -25.29
N VAL A 257 -5.53 -52.24 -25.26
CA VAL A 257 -6.87 -51.82 -24.87
C VAL A 257 -6.97 -51.51 -23.38
N LEU A 258 -6.34 -52.34 -22.53
CA LEU A 258 -6.32 -52.09 -21.10
C LEU A 258 -5.62 -50.76 -20.78
N VAL A 259 -4.48 -50.47 -21.42
CA VAL A 259 -3.79 -49.18 -21.29
C VAL A 259 -4.67 -48.03 -21.77
N ALA A 260 -5.31 -48.17 -22.95
CA ALA A 260 -6.19 -47.13 -23.49
C ALA A 260 -7.46 -46.90 -22.65
N SER A 261 -7.84 -47.86 -21.81
CA SER A 261 -8.99 -47.78 -20.90
C SER A 261 -8.65 -47.10 -19.58
N VAL A 262 -7.36 -46.99 -19.24
CA VAL A 262 -6.89 -46.30 -18.03
C VAL A 262 -6.86 -44.80 -18.31
N SER A 263 -7.47 -44.02 -17.42
CA SER A 263 -7.36 -42.56 -17.41
C SER A 263 -6.53 -42.12 -16.20
N PRO A 264 -5.68 -41.10 -16.33
CA PRO A 264 -4.97 -40.52 -15.19
C PRO A 264 -5.96 -40.09 -14.10
N ASN A 265 -5.81 -40.63 -12.89
CA ASN A 265 -6.64 -40.32 -11.74
C ASN A 265 -5.89 -39.58 -10.63
N LEU A 266 -4.62 -39.24 -10.87
CA LEU A 266 -3.82 -38.39 -10.01
C LEU A 266 -3.34 -37.16 -10.80
N SER A 267 -3.82 -35.99 -10.43
CA SER A 267 -3.57 -34.75 -11.17
C SER A 267 -3.15 -33.59 -10.26
N PRO A 268 -2.29 -32.67 -10.71
CA PRO A 268 -1.87 -31.54 -9.88
C PRO A 268 -2.99 -30.51 -9.73
N ASN A 269 -3.32 -30.15 -8.48
CA ASN A 269 -4.25 -29.07 -8.18
C ASN A 269 -3.48 -27.76 -7.96
N THR A 270 -3.23 -27.05 -9.06
CA THR A 270 -2.48 -25.79 -9.04
C THR A 270 -3.25 -24.71 -8.28
N ALA A 271 -4.58 -24.68 -8.34
CA ALA A 271 -5.41 -23.70 -7.66
C ALA A 271 -5.33 -23.83 -6.13
N GLN A 272 -5.52 -25.03 -5.59
CA GLN A 272 -5.33 -25.32 -4.15
C GLN A 272 -3.90 -25.02 -3.70
N THR A 273 -2.92 -25.42 -4.50
CA THR A 273 -1.50 -25.19 -4.19
C THR A 273 -1.19 -23.69 -4.11
N LEU A 274 -1.64 -22.90 -5.08
CA LEU A 274 -1.45 -21.45 -5.09
C LEU A 274 -2.16 -20.78 -3.92
N ALA A 275 -3.41 -21.17 -3.63
CA ALA A 275 -4.16 -20.65 -2.50
C ALA A 275 -3.44 -20.90 -1.16
N ARG A 276 -2.88 -22.10 -0.96
CA ARG A 276 -2.09 -22.43 0.24
C ARG A 276 -0.78 -21.66 0.30
N ARG A 277 -0.10 -21.47 -0.84
CA ARG A 277 1.11 -20.64 -0.93
C ARG A 277 0.85 -19.19 -0.54
N ASP A 278 -0.24 -18.61 -1.04
CA ASP A 278 -0.61 -17.24 -0.70
C ASP A 278 -1.06 -17.10 0.75
N ALA A 279 -1.78 -18.07 1.29
CA ALA A 279 -2.12 -18.11 2.72
C ALA A 279 -0.85 -18.19 3.60
N ALA A 280 0.13 -19.03 3.23
CA ALA A 280 1.41 -19.14 3.95
C ALA A 280 2.23 -17.85 3.88
N ALA A 281 2.25 -17.17 2.72
CA ALA A 281 2.90 -15.87 2.57
C ALA A 281 2.22 -14.77 3.41
N ALA A 282 0.88 -14.77 3.44
CA ALA A 282 0.12 -13.81 4.22
C ALA A 282 0.29 -14.01 5.73
N ALA A 283 0.43 -15.27 6.17
CA ALA A 283 0.68 -15.62 7.57
C ALA A 283 2.11 -15.30 8.04
N ALA A 284 3.06 -15.09 7.13
CA ALA A 284 4.43 -14.74 7.50
C ALA A 284 4.54 -13.30 8.03
N GLU A 285 4.80 -13.18 9.33
CA GLU A 285 4.95 -11.90 10.02
C GLU A 285 6.11 -11.05 9.45
N PRO A 286 5.90 -9.74 9.25
CA PRO A 286 6.95 -8.81 8.84
C PRO A 286 8.12 -8.77 9.84
N VAL A 287 9.32 -8.62 9.31
CA VAL A 287 10.56 -8.47 10.08
C VAL A 287 10.85 -6.99 10.25
N TYR A 288 11.07 -6.55 11.48
CA TYR A 288 11.39 -5.15 11.80
C TYR A 288 12.84 -5.00 12.23
N VAL A 289 13.52 -3.99 11.70
CA VAL A 289 14.84 -3.52 12.13
C VAL A 289 14.65 -2.26 12.97
N GLN A 290 15.29 -2.20 14.13
CA GLN A 290 15.28 -0.99 14.95
C GLN A 290 16.26 0.05 14.42
N LEU A 291 15.75 1.20 13.98
CA LEU A 291 16.57 2.40 13.87
C LEU A 291 16.75 2.99 15.27
N ARG A 292 17.99 3.34 15.60
CA ARG A 292 18.31 3.99 16.87
C ARG A 292 18.28 5.50 16.72
N LYS A 293 17.91 6.21 17.79
CA LYS A 293 17.99 7.67 17.88
C LYS A 293 19.41 8.15 17.54
N GLY A 294 19.52 9.15 16.68
CA GLY A 294 20.81 9.69 16.25
C GLY A 294 21.50 8.92 15.11
N GLN A 295 20.91 7.82 14.63
CA GLN A 295 21.41 7.11 13.46
C GLN A 295 21.20 7.94 12.20
N VAL A 296 22.28 8.14 11.44
CA VAL A 296 22.22 8.80 10.13
C VAL A 296 21.59 7.85 9.12
N ILE A 297 20.48 8.28 8.52
CA ILE A 297 19.73 7.54 7.50
C ILE A 297 20.36 7.83 6.13
N VAL A 298 20.53 9.12 5.78
CA VAL A 298 21.17 9.58 4.52
C VAL A 298 21.88 10.89 4.79
N ARG A 299 23.04 11.13 4.17
CA ARG A 299 23.75 12.42 4.24
C ARG A 299 23.37 13.30 3.06
N LYS A 300 23.50 14.61 3.24
CA LYS A 300 23.29 15.61 2.19
C LYS A 300 24.15 15.28 0.98
N GLY A 301 23.52 15.20 -0.20
CA GLY A 301 24.19 14.91 -1.46
C GLY A 301 24.25 13.42 -1.83
N ASP A 302 23.93 12.51 -0.90
CA ASP A 302 23.83 11.08 -1.21
C ASP A 302 22.52 10.77 -1.95
N GLN A 303 22.55 9.73 -2.77
CA GLN A 303 21.36 9.19 -3.40
C GLN A 303 20.54 8.38 -2.38
N ILE A 304 19.24 8.63 -2.33
CA ILE A 304 18.33 7.97 -1.38
C ILE A 304 18.02 6.56 -1.87
N ASP A 305 18.35 5.56 -1.06
CA ASP A 305 18.02 4.16 -1.31
C ASP A 305 16.56 3.83 -0.92
N ALA A 306 16.08 2.66 -1.35
CA ALA A 306 14.73 2.20 -1.04
C ALA A 306 14.46 2.10 0.48
N ALA A 307 15.48 1.80 1.28
CA ALA A 307 15.34 1.68 2.73
C ALA A 307 15.23 3.06 3.39
N ALA A 308 16.06 4.03 3.00
CA ALA A 308 15.99 5.40 3.49
C ALA A 308 14.72 6.12 3.07
N ALA A 309 14.28 5.97 1.82
CA ALA A 309 13.02 6.56 1.37
C ALA A 309 11.85 6.11 2.26
N ARG A 310 11.81 4.82 2.61
CA ARG A 310 10.82 4.27 3.54
C ARG A 310 10.99 4.76 4.97
N ALA A 311 12.22 4.84 5.47
CA ALA A 311 12.51 5.39 6.79
C ALA A 311 12.02 6.85 6.91
N ILE A 312 12.32 7.67 5.91
CA ILE A 312 11.91 9.08 5.84
C ILE A 312 10.39 9.20 5.72
N ALA A 313 9.73 8.35 4.91
CA ALA A 313 8.28 8.32 4.79
C ALA A 313 7.59 7.87 6.10
N ALA A 314 8.18 6.93 6.83
CA ALA A 314 7.69 6.49 8.14
C ALA A 314 7.80 7.61 9.19
N LEU A 315 8.92 8.34 9.20
CA LEU A 315 9.09 9.53 10.04
C LEU A 315 8.07 10.64 9.71
N GLY A 316 7.76 10.79 8.42
CA GLY A 316 6.76 11.74 7.94
C GLY A 316 5.35 11.49 8.46
N ARG A 317 4.92 10.23 8.46
CA ARG A 317 3.59 9.84 8.95
C ARG A 317 3.44 10.01 10.45
N GLN A 318 4.50 9.81 11.22
CA GLN A 318 4.49 9.99 12.67
C GLN A 318 4.57 11.49 13.08
N GLY A 319 5.06 12.35 12.18
CA GLY A 319 5.12 13.80 12.36
C GLY A 319 3.81 14.56 12.14
N GLY A 320 2.68 13.85 11.97
CA GLY A 320 1.33 14.42 11.98
C GLY A 320 1.00 14.97 13.36
N ASN A 321 1.58 16.12 13.71
CA ASN A 321 1.51 16.71 15.03
C ASN A 321 0.12 17.34 15.28
N PRO A 322 -0.77 16.76 16.12
CA PRO A 322 -2.03 17.40 16.50
C PRO A 322 -1.81 18.70 17.31
N GLY A 323 -0.57 18.96 17.76
CA GLY A 323 -0.17 20.15 18.50
C GLY A 323 0.04 21.42 17.68
N ARG A 324 -0.36 21.50 16.39
CA ARG A 324 -0.20 22.75 15.61
C ARG A 324 -1.14 23.87 16.08
N VAL A 325 -2.31 23.52 16.59
CA VAL A 325 -3.34 24.50 17.01
C VAL A 325 -3.03 25.11 18.38
N LEU A 326 -2.40 24.35 19.29
CA LEU A 326 -2.15 24.78 20.66
C LEU A 326 -1.23 26.01 20.78
N PRO A 327 -0.09 26.10 20.06
CA PRO A 327 0.73 27.31 20.05
C PRO A 327 0.04 28.51 19.41
N ILE A 328 -0.77 28.31 18.36
CA ILE A 328 -1.52 29.39 17.71
C ILE A 328 -2.55 29.97 18.70
N LEU A 329 -3.28 29.09 19.39
CA LEU A 329 -4.23 29.49 20.42
C LEU A 329 -3.53 30.18 21.61
N GLY A 330 -2.36 29.68 22.02
CA GLY A 330 -1.52 30.31 23.05
C GLY A 330 -1.07 31.72 22.68
N THR A 331 -0.53 31.92 21.48
CA THR A 331 -0.13 33.25 20.97
C THR A 331 -1.32 34.19 20.89
N PHE A 332 -2.47 33.71 20.42
CA PHE A 332 -3.70 34.49 20.38
C PHE A 332 -4.14 34.94 21.79
N LEU A 333 -4.10 34.04 22.76
CA LEU A 333 -4.46 34.34 24.15
C LEU A 333 -3.49 35.36 24.78
N VAL A 334 -2.18 35.22 24.56
CA VAL A 334 -1.19 36.20 25.04
C VAL A 334 -1.40 37.57 24.41
N ALA A 335 -1.66 37.64 23.10
CA ALA A 335 -1.98 38.91 22.44
C ALA A 335 -3.27 39.53 23.01
N LEU A 336 -4.30 38.73 23.27
CA LEU A 336 -5.53 39.20 23.91
C LEU A 336 -5.26 39.76 25.32
N LEU A 337 -4.43 39.08 26.11
CA LEU A 337 -4.03 39.54 27.44
C LEU A 337 -3.25 40.85 27.39
N VAL A 338 -2.34 41.02 26.42
CA VAL A 338 -1.58 42.27 26.24
C VAL A 338 -2.52 43.43 25.87
N ALA A 339 -3.47 43.20 24.95
CA ALA A 339 -4.47 44.21 24.59
C ALA A 339 -5.36 44.58 25.80
N GLY A 340 -5.77 43.59 26.60
CA GLY A 340 -6.52 43.80 27.84
C GLY A 340 -5.74 44.57 28.91
N ALA A 341 -4.46 44.20 29.12
CA ALA A 341 -3.57 44.89 30.05
C ALA A 341 -3.36 46.36 29.65
N LEU A 342 -3.18 46.63 28.36
CA LEU A 342 -3.08 47.98 27.83
C LEU A 342 -4.38 48.78 28.05
N TRP A 343 -5.55 48.15 27.84
CA TRP A 343 -6.86 48.78 28.08
C TRP A 343 -7.08 49.17 29.55
N LEU A 344 -6.62 48.31 30.48
CA LEU A 344 -6.66 48.56 31.91
C LEU A 344 -5.65 49.65 32.33
N ALA A 345 -4.42 49.60 31.82
CA ALA A 345 -3.37 50.58 32.12
C ALA A 345 -3.70 52.00 31.63
N LEU A 346 -4.53 52.10 30.58
CA LEU A 346 -5.05 53.35 30.03
C LEU A 346 -6.39 53.79 30.66
N ARG A 347 -6.95 53.02 31.62
CA ARG A 347 -8.25 53.34 32.25
C ARG A 347 -8.22 54.66 33.02
N ASP A 348 -7.13 54.94 33.74
CA ASP A 348 -7.02 56.07 34.66
C ASP A 348 -6.32 57.29 34.01
N GLN A 349 -5.90 57.18 32.75
CA GLN A 349 -5.20 58.25 32.04
C GLN A 349 -6.19 59.06 31.21
N GLN A 350 -6.78 60.10 31.81
CA GLN A 350 -7.57 61.08 31.07
C GLN A 350 -6.67 62.17 30.49
N ARG A 351 -6.63 62.28 29.15
CA ARG A 351 -6.02 63.43 28.46
C ARG A 351 -7.10 64.46 28.12
N PRO A 352 -6.89 65.76 28.39
CA PRO A 352 -7.76 66.79 27.86
C PRO A 352 -7.64 66.81 26.32
N GLY A 353 -8.74 66.53 25.62
CA GLY A 353 -8.87 66.65 24.16
C GLY A 353 -8.79 65.37 23.32
N ASN A 354 -8.38 64.22 23.88
CA ASN A 354 -8.35 62.94 23.15
C ASN A 354 -9.28 61.91 23.80
N SER A 355 -10.14 61.27 23.00
CA SER A 355 -10.93 60.13 23.45
C SER A 355 -10.02 59.00 23.92
N ARG A 356 -10.35 58.37 25.06
CA ARG A 356 -9.65 57.19 25.61
C ARG A 356 -9.40 56.10 24.56
N GLN A 357 -10.36 55.92 23.65
CA GLN A 357 -10.30 54.93 22.57
C GLN A 357 -9.20 55.27 21.54
N ARG A 358 -8.98 56.55 21.25
CA ARG A 358 -7.95 57.00 20.31
C ARG A 358 -6.54 56.70 20.85
N LEU A 359 -6.29 56.96 22.13
CA LEU A 359 -5.01 56.65 22.78
C LEU A 359 -4.72 55.14 22.81
N PHE A 360 -5.74 54.33 23.07
CA PHE A 360 -5.64 52.88 23.01
C PHE A 360 -5.26 52.40 21.60
N ASN A 361 -5.92 52.91 20.57
CA ASN A 361 -5.65 52.55 19.18
C ASN A 361 -4.26 53.00 18.72
N GLU A 362 -3.81 54.20 19.12
CA GLU A 362 -2.45 54.69 18.87
C GLU A 362 -1.41 53.75 19.49
N CYS A 363 -1.56 53.38 20.77
CA CYS A 363 -0.65 52.46 21.45
C CYS A 363 -0.57 51.10 20.77
N LEU A 364 -1.72 50.59 20.32
CA LEU A 364 -1.79 49.32 19.62
C LEU A 364 -1.09 49.36 18.26
N MET A 365 -1.27 50.46 17.51
CA MET A 365 -0.56 50.69 16.25
C MET A 365 0.95 50.76 16.45
N PHE A 366 1.43 51.43 17.50
CA PHE A 366 2.85 51.46 17.86
C PHE A 366 3.38 50.06 18.19
N LEU A 367 2.65 49.24 18.95
CA LEU A 367 3.03 47.86 19.24
C LEU A 367 3.14 47.03 17.95
N VAL A 368 2.14 47.10 17.05
CA VAL A 368 2.20 46.39 15.75
C VAL A 368 3.40 46.86 14.94
N ALA A 369 3.63 48.17 14.84
CA ALA A 369 4.74 48.73 14.09
C ALA A 369 6.10 48.28 14.64
N GLY A 370 6.27 48.28 15.97
CA GLY A 370 7.47 47.78 16.64
C GLY A 370 7.71 46.30 16.36
N LEU A 371 6.66 45.47 16.42
CA LEU A 371 6.76 44.04 16.13
C LEU A 371 7.14 43.77 14.68
N LEU A 372 6.54 44.50 13.74
CA LEU A 372 6.87 44.41 12.32
C LEU A 372 8.30 44.87 12.03
N ALA A 373 8.76 45.94 12.68
CA ALA A 373 10.14 46.42 12.54
C ALA A 373 11.15 45.39 13.07
N ALA A 374 10.90 44.81 14.25
CA ALA A 374 11.72 43.72 14.79
C ALA A 374 11.69 42.51 13.83
N ARG A 375 10.52 42.15 13.31
CA ARG A 375 10.34 41.03 12.39
C ARG A 375 11.07 41.22 11.07
N PHE A 376 11.07 42.45 10.55
CA PHE A 376 11.81 42.85 9.37
C PHE A 376 13.32 42.80 9.63
N GLY A 377 13.78 43.26 10.80
CA GLY A 377 15.18 43.12 11.23
C GLY A 377 15.64 41.66 11.23
N PHE A 378 14.82 40.75 11.77
CA PHE A 378 15.09 39.31 11.72
C PHE A 378 15.10 38.73 10.30
N LEU A 379 14.21 39.20 9.42
CA LEU A 379 14.19 38.78 8.02
C LEU A 379 15.47 39.21 7.31
N LEU A 380 15.87 40.46 7.49
CA LEU A 380 17.07 41.04 6.88
C LEU A 380 18.33 40.37 7.40
N ALA A 381 18.44 40.15 8.71
CA ALA A 381 19.55 39.43 9.34
C ALA A 381 19.73 38.02 8.73
N ARG A 382 18.63 37.30 8.53
CA ARG A 382 18.65 35.95 7.94
C ARG A 382 18.98 35.96 6.44
N ALA A 383 18.49 36.97 5.71
CA ALA A 383 18.81 37.12 4.30
C ALA A 383 20.30 37.43 4.10
N LEU A 384 20.87 38.32 4.91
CA LEU A 384 22.28 38.68 4.89
C LEU A 384 23.18 37.51 5.30
N SER A 385 22.84 36.79 6.37
CA SER A 385 23.63 35.63 6.83
C SER A 385 23.68 34.50 5.79
N ASN A 386 22.61 34.33 5.01
CA ASN A 386 22.58 33.32 3.95
C ASN A 386 23.27 33.78 2.66
N ALA A 387 23.39 35.09 2.43
CA ALA A 387 23.98 35.66 1.21
C ALA A 387 25.50 35.82 1.33
N ILE A 388 26.04 35.93 2.55
CA ILE A 388 27.45 36.17 2.82
C ILE A 388 28.04 34.91 3.47
N GLU A 389 28.90 34.20 2.75
CA GLU A 389 29.53 32.95 3.22
C GLU A 389 30.82 33.17 4.02
N THR A 390 31.20 34.43 4.29
CA THR A 390 32.44 34.77 5.00
C THR A 390 32.21 34.95 6.50
N ALA A 391 32.93 34.19 7.33
CA ALA A 391 32.89 34.37 8.77
C ALA A 391 33.45 35.75 9.19
N PRO A 392 32.84 36.47 10.15
CA PRO A 392 31.71 36.08 11.01
C PRO A 392 30.33 36.48 10.47
N PHE A 393 30.23 36.91 9.21
CA PHE A 393 29.01 37.44 8.59
C PHE A 393 28.07 36.36 8.05
N ASP A 394 28.50 35.10 8.06
CA ASP A 394 27.71 33.89 7.81
C ASP A 394 26.79 33.53 9.00
N ALA A 395 27.10 34.04 10.19
CA ALA A 395 26.34 33.79 11.40
C ALA A 395 25.23 34.83 11.61
N PHE A 396 23.99 34.37 11.82
CA PHE A 396 22.84 35.21 12.15
C PHE A 396 23.06 36.07 13.41
N GLN A 397 23.81 35.56 14.40
CA GLN A 397 24.08 36.24 15.67
C GLN A 397 24.79 37.59 15.47
N SER A 398 25.61 37.71 14.43
CA SER A 398 26.36 38.93 14.10
C SER A 398 25.44 40.11 13.75
N TYR A 399 24.25 39.84 13.20
CA TYR A 399 23.26 40.86 12.83
C TYR A 399 22.19 41.10 13.90
N ALA A 400 22.04 40.19 14.87
CA ALA A 400 21.01 40.30 15.90
C ALA A 400 21.13 41.59 16.73
N PHE A 401 22.37 42.06 16.96
CA PHE A 401 22.64 43.31 17.68
C PHE A 401 22.21 44.58 16.94
N ALA A 402 21.99 44.51 15.62
CA ALA A 402 21.54 45.64 14.82
C ALA A 402 20.01 45.83 14.86
N ILE A 403 19.26 44.88 15.43
CA ILE A 403 17.80 44.96 15.50
C ILE A 403 17.39 46.02 16.53
N PRO A 404 16.61 47.05 16.16
CA PRO A 404 16.38 48.21 17.02
C PRO A 404 15.27 47.95 18.05
N PHE A 405 15.44 46.98 18.95
CA PHE A 405 14.44 46.62 19.98
C PHE A 405 14.09 47.81 20.89
N ALA A 406 15.04 48.69 21.16
CA ALA A 406 14.81 49.88 22.00
C ALA A 406 14.08 51.03 21.29
N SER A 407 13.93 50.99 19.96
CA SER A 407 13.36 52.10 19.18
C SER A 407 11.92 52.44 19.58
N LEU A 408 11.10 51.43 19.87
CA LEU A 408 9.72 51.63 20.28
C LEU A 408 9.63 52.40 21.60
N ALA A 409 10.49 52.06 22.57
CA ALA A 409 10.53 52.74 23.86
C ALA A 409 10.90 54.22 23.72
N LEU A 410 11.89 54.51 22.86
CA LEU A 410 12.35 55.88 22.58
C LEU A 410 11.24 56.71 21.92
N VAL A 411 10.61 56.17 20.87
CA VAL A 411 9.54 56.84 20.13
C VAL A 411 8.31 57.04 21.02
N ALA A 412 7.93 56.03 21.81
CA ALA A 412 6.81 56.14 22.75
C ALA A 412 7.08 57.19 23.83
N ARG A 413 8.31 57.32 24.32
CA ARG A 413 8.67 58.35 25.30
C ARG A 413 8.62 59.77 24.74
N LEU A 414 8.96 59.95 23.47
CA LEU A 414 8.92 61.24 22.78
C LEU A 414 7.50 61.69 22.44
N LEU A 415 6.63 60.77 22.03
CA LEU A 415 5.28 61.07 21.55
C LEU A 415 4.19 60.93 22.62
N MET A 416 4.43 60.14 23.68
CA MET A 416 3.42 59.82 24.69
C MET A 416 3.80 60.31 26.10
N GLN A 417 2.83 60.23 27.01
CA GLN A 417 3.03 60.62 28.41
C GLN A 417 3.92 59.57 29.10
N ARG A 418 4.61 60.00 30.16
CA ARG A 418 5.56 59.16 30.90
C ARG A 418 4.99 57.78 31.24
N MET A 419 3.79 57.73 31.81
CA MET A 419 3.16 56.47 32.22
C MET A 419 2.78 55.58 31.02
N THR A 420 2.22 56.17 29.96
CA THR A 420 1.87 55.43 28.73
C THR A 420 3.10 54.79 28.07
N SER A 421 4.21 55.54 28.00
CA SER A 421 5.45 55.06 27.40
C SER A 421 6.08 53.88 28.16
N VAL A 422 5.95 53.87 29.49
CA VAL A 422 6.44 52.77 30.34
C VAL A 422 5.63 51.50 30.08
N TRP A 423 4.29 51.60 30.10
CA TRP A 423 3.41 50.46 29.81
C TRP A 423 3.64 49.88 28.43
N LEU A 424 3.78 50.73 27.41
CA LEU A 424 4.00 50.29 26.03
C LEU A 424 5.35 49.59 25.86
N THR A 425 6.41 50.11 26.51
CA THR A 425 7.74 49.48 26.50
C THR A 425 7.73 48.11 27.18
N LEU A 426 7.07 48.01 28.34
CA LEU A 426 6.96 46.77 29.10
C LEU A 426 6.20 45.70 28.31
N LEU A 427 5.04 46.05 27.74
CA LEU A 427 4.25 45.12 26.93
C LEU A 427 4.97 44.69 25.66
N PHE A 428 5.76 45.58 25.04
CA PHE A 428 6.58 45.21 23.88
C PHE A 428 7.68 44.22 24.24
N SER A 429 8.37 44.42 25.37
CA SER A 429 9.40 43.48 25.85
C SER A 429 8.87 42.09 26.22
N LEU A 430 7.56 41.96 26.48
CA LEU A 430 6.92 40.68 26.72
C LEU A 430 6.64 39.91 25.41
N LEU A 431 6.49 40.63 24.30
CA LEU A 431 6.12 40.08 23.00
C LEU A 431 7.32 39.74 22.10
N VAL A 432 8.50 40.27 22.40
CA VAL A 432 9.72 40.13 21.61
C VAL A 432 10.80 39.51 22.48
#